data_AF-A0A158F6B2-F1
#
_entry.id   AF-A0A158F6B2-F1
#
_cell.length_a   1.000
_cell.length_b   1.000
_cell.length_c   1.000
_cell.angle_alpha   90.00
_cell.angle_beta   90.00
_cell.angle_gamma   90.00
#
_symmetry.space_group_name_H-M   'P 1'
#
loop_
_entity.id
_entity.type
_entity.pdbx_description
1 polymer ?
#
loop_
_entity_poly.entity_id
_entity_poly.type
_entity_poly.pdbx_seq_one_letter_code
_entity_poly.pdbx_strand_id
1 'polypeptide(L)'
;MEPVVTHWADNRATKGNGTSEAVWQSSGLLSSLPEVDPAILVAPGARAVIVAPHPDDEILGTGGLLAQLSDLGRKVLIIAVTDGTASHPDSPEWPAARLAATRPQETRDALQRLRMKHVALVRLHLPDGGGETFESQLTEALKTHLEPGDIVFGTWRFDGHPDHESVGRAVTAVAGALDLPCVEVPVWTWHWATPEDSRVPWSRARRIVLDAATLARKIHAIQAFRSQIEADRSTGRAPILPDHVLERLTRPYEVVLI
;
A
#
# COMPACT_ATOMS: atom_id res chain seq x y z
N MET A 1 1.09 -38.14 -4.59
CA MET A 1 1.27 -37.34 -3.37
C MET A 1 0.49 -36.06 -3.59
N GLU A 2 -0.71 -36.00 -3.03
CA GLU A 2 -1.53 -34.78 -3.06
C GLU A 2 -0.85 -33.68 -2.22
N PRO A 3 -0.93 -32.41 -2.64
CA PRO A 3 -0.39 -31.33 -1.84
C PRO A 3 -1.28 -31.15 -0.60
N VAL A 4 -0.65 -31.18 0.57
CA VAL A 4 -1.28 -30.82 1.84
C VAL A 4 -1.62 -29.33 1.78
N VAL A 5 -2.87 -29.01 1.47
CA VAL A 5 -3.43 -27.67 1.69
C VAL A 5 -3.48 -27.48 3.20
N THR A 6 -2.48 -26.79 3.75
CA THR A 6 -2.49 -26.39 5.15
C THR A 6 -3.54 -25.29 5.30
N HIS A 7 -4.72 -25.64 5.79
CA HIS A 7 -5.70 -24.67 6.28
C HIS A 7 -5.13 -24.00 7.54
N TRP A 8 -4.39 -22.91 7.34
CA TRP A 8 -4.12 -21.95 8.40
C TRP A 8 -5.47 -21.36 8.80
N ALA A 9 -5.85 -21.45 10.08
CA ALA A 9 -6.97 -20.67 10.59
C ALA A 9 -6.65 -19.19 10.30
N ASP A 10 -7.44 -18.56 9.44
CA ASP A 10 -7.15 -17.22 8.93
C ASP A 10 -7.43 -16.16 10.01
N ASN A 11 -6.48 -16.01 10.93
CA ASN A 11 -6.50 -15.00 11.99
C ASN A 11 -5.79 -13.71 11.57
N ARG A 12 -5.72 -13.41 10.25
CA ARG A 12 -5.19 -12.14 9.72
C ARG A 12 -6.26 -11.06 9.75
N ALA A 13 -6.99 -10.97 10.86
CA ALA A 13 -8.06 -10.01 11.02
C ALA A 13 -7.47 -8.59 11.17
N THR A 14 -7.98 -7.65 10.39
CA THR A 14 -7.66 -6.21 10.48
C THR A 14 -8.52 -5.48 11.52
N LYS A 15 -9.27 -6.23 12.35
CA LYS A 15 -10.14 -5.69 13.40
C LYS A 15 -9.41 -5.57 14.73
N GLY A 16 -9.76 -4.55 15.51
CA GLY A 16 -9.21 -4.31 16.83
C GLY A 16 -8.03 -3.35 16.78
N ASN A 17 -7.17 -3.38 17.79
CA ASN A 17 -6.04 -2.46 17.88
C ASN A 17 -4.79 -2.97 17.16
N GLY A 18 -4.69 -4.27 16.85
CA GLY A 18 -3.50 -4.89 16.27
C GLY A 18 -2.24 -4.80 17.17
N THR A 19 -1.09 -5.18 16.62
CA THR A 19 0.20 -5.12 17.32
C THR A 19 0.68 -3.68 17.47
N SER A 20 0.79 -3.19 18.70
CA SER A 20 1.20 -1.80 18.97
C SER A 20 2.57 -1.45 18.37
N GLU A 21 2.77 -0.17 18.04
CA GLU A 21 4.04 0.29 17.48
C GLU A 21 5.22 0.07 18.43
N ALA A 22 5.02 0.20 19.75
CA ALA A 22 6.05 -0.08 20.74
C ALA A 22 6.59 -1.52 20.67
N VAL A 23 5.73 -2.50 20.38
CA VAL A 23 6.14 -3.90 20.18
C VAL A 23 6.99 -4.02 18.91
N TRP A 24 6.57 -3.40 17.80
CA TRP A 24 7.33 -3.39 16.55
C TRP A 24 8.72 -2.75 16.72
N GLN A 25 8.82 -1.61 17.40
CA GLN A 25 10.09 -0.92 17.67
C GLN A 25 11.03 -1.71 18.58
N SER A 26 10.48 -2.57 19.44
CA SER A 26 11.29 -3.44 20.31
C SER A 26 11.90 -4.65 19.59
N SER A 27 11.52 -4.89 18.33
CA SER A 27 11.96 -6.06 17.57
C SER A 27 13.39 -5.93 17.07
N GLY A 28 14.27 -6.83 17.56
CA GLY A 28 15.62 -7.00 17.02
C GLY A 28 15.60 -7.37 15.54
N LEU A 29 14.64 -8.21 15.12
CA LEU A 29 14.45 -8.62 13.73
C LEU A 29 14.20 -7.40 12.83
N LEU A 30 13.20 -6.57 13.15
CA LEU A 30 12.84 -5.40 12.35
C LEU A 30 13.99 -4.37 12.28
N SER A 31 14.69 -4.17 13.40
CA SER A 31 15.85 -3.27 13.46
C SER A 31 17.04 -3.74 12.60
N SER A 32 17.15 -5.05 12.38
CA SER A 32 18.24 -5.72 11.66
C SER A 32 17.97 -5.97 10.17
N LEU A 33 16.77 -5.63 9.68
CA LEU A 33 16.42 -5.85 8.28
C LEU A 33 17.41 -5.14 7.34
N PRO A 34 17.92 -5.82 6.31
CA PRO A 34 18.83 -5.22 5.36
C PRO A 34 18.15 -4.06 4.62
N GLU A 35 18.94 -3.04 4.31
CA GLU A 35 18.46 -1.85 3.60
C GLU A 35 18.51 -2.05 2.09
N VAL A 36 17.65 -1.33 1.37
CA VAL A 36 17.68 -1.22 -0.09
C VAL A 36 17.56 0.24 -0.49
N ASP A 37 18.46 0.68 -1.38
CA ASP A 37 18.45 2.03 -1.92
C ASP A 37 17.39 2.12 -3.05
N PRO A 38 16.46 3.09 -3.00
CA PRO A 38 15.53 3.38 -4.10
C PRO A 38 16.19 3.53 -5.47
N ALA A 39 17.41 4.06 -5.54
CA ALA A 39 18.14 4.24 -6.79
C ALA A 39 18.60 2.91 -7.42
N ILE A 40 18.77 1.88 -6.59
CA ILE A 40 19.05 0.50 -7.01
C ILE A 40 17.74 -0.20 -7.37
N LEU A 41 16.72 -0.04 -6.51
CA LEU A 41 15.42 -0.67 -6.70
C LEU A 41 14.73 -0.20 -7.99
N VAL A 42 14.90 1.08 -8.33
CA VAL A 42 14.41 1.69 -9.57
C VAL A 42 15.58 2.41 -10.26
N ALA A 43 16.28 1.64 -11.11
CA ALA A 43 17.46 2.09 -11.84
C ALA A 43 17.15 3.27 -12.80
N PRO A 44 18.18 4.04 -13.23
CA PRO A 44 17.99 5.07 -14.26
C PRO A 44 17.34 4.52 -15.52
N GLY A 45 16.31 5.22 -16.01
CA GLY A 45 15.55 4.82 -17.20
C GLY A 45 14.38 3.87 -16.92
N ALA A 46 14.35 3.19 -15.77
CA ALA A 46 13.20 2.42 -15.34
C ALA A 46 12.04 3.33 -14.86
N ARG A 47 10.83 2.78 -14.86
CA ARG A 47 9.62 3.41 -14.33
C ARG A 47 9.09 2.58 -13.17
N ALA A 48 8.76 3.24 -12.07
CA ALA A 48 8.08 2.59 -10.95
C ALA A 48 6.58 2.59 -11.21
N VAL A 49 5.93 1.43 -11.08
CA VAL A 49 4.48 1.30 -11.19
C VAL A 49 3.91 0.89 -9.84
N ILE A 50 3.21 1.78 -9.14
CA ILE A 50 2.55 1.51 -7.87
C ILE A 50 1.10 1.13 -8.13
N VAL A 51 0.70 -0.09 -7.77
CA VAL A 51 -0.68 -0.57 -7.89
C VAL A 51 -1.31 -0.54 -6.50
N ALA A 52 -2.20 0.43 -6.28
CA ALA A 52 -2.80 0.71 -4.98
C ALA A 52 -4.26 0.23 -4.94
N PRO A 53 -4.63 -0.69 -4.02
CA PRO A 53 -6.01 -1.15 -3.87
C PRO A 53 -6.98 0.00 -3.60
N HIS A 54 -6.66 0.84 -2.62
CA HIS A 54 -7.50 1.96 -2.19
C HIS A 54 -6.74 3.30 -2.23
N PRO A 55 -7.46 4.44 -2.32
CA PRO A 55 -6.82 5.76 -2.26
C PRO A 55 -6.28 6.07 -0.85
N ASP A 56 -4.98 5.90 -0.66
CA ASP A 56 -4.17 6.12 0.56
C ASP A 56 -3.00 5.12 0.57
N ASP A 57 -3.22 3.88 0.13
CA ASP A 57 -2.24 2.80 0.11
C ASP A 57 -0.94 3.18 -0.62
N GLU A 58 -1.03 3.95 -1.71
CA GLU A 58 0.14 4.44 -2.44
C GLU A 58 1.05 5.31 -1.57
N ILE A 59 0.45 6.05 -0.63
CA ILE A 59 1.16 6.94 0.29
C ILE A 59 1.53 6.22 1.59
N LEU A 60 0.65 5.37 2.13
CA LEU A 60 0.86 4.64 3.37
C LEU A 60 2.02 3.64 3.23
N GLY A 61 2.01 2.84 2.16
CA GLY A 61 3.02 1.82 1.92
C GLY A 61 4.29 2.36 1.28
N THR A 62 4.18 3.36 0.39
CA THR A 62 5.30 3.79 -0.47
C THR A 62 5.54 5.30 -0.55
N GLY A 63 4.92 6.13 0.29
CA GLY A 63 5.04 7.60 0.21
C GLY A 63 6.47 8.13 0.35
N GLY A 64 7.30 7.47 1.15
CA GLY A 64 8.72 7.77 1.30
C GLY A 64 9.52 7.41 0.05
N LEU A 65 9.34 6.18 -0.46
CA LEU A 65 9.88 5.74 -1.74
C LEU A 65 9.48 6.69 -2.88
N LEU A 66 8.20 7.04 -3.00
CA LEU A 66 7.70 7.97 -4.02
C LEU A 66 8.41 9.32 -3.98
N ALA A 67 8.59 9.89 -2.79
CA ALA A 67 9.30 11.15 -2.63
C ALA A 67 10.79 11.04 -3.04
N GLN A 68 11.47 9.96 -2.66
CA GLN A 68 12.86 9.71 -3.06
C GLN A 68 12.99 9.48 -4.57
N LEU A 69 12.07 8.73 -5.18
CA LEU A 69 12.02 8.52 -6.62
C LEU A 69 11.78 9.84 -7.39
N SER A 70 10.93 10.73 -6.87
CA SER A 70 10.73 12.08 -7.42
C SER A 70 12.00 12.92 -7.36
N ASP A 71 12.72 12.89 -6.24
CA ASP A 71 14.00 13.60 -6.07
C ASP A 71 15.09 13.05 -7.01
N LEU A 72 15.07 11.74 -7.29
CA LEU A 72 15.92 11.06 -8.27
C LEU A 72 15.48 11.27 -9.74
N GLY A 73 14.37 11.97 -9.98
CA GLY A 73 13.83 12.20 -11.32
C GLY A 73 13.29 10.94 -12.01
N ARG A 74 12.88 9.91 -11.24
CA ARG A 74 12.30 8.68 -11.79
C ARG A 74 10.86 8.91 -12.23
N LYS A 75 10.47 8.22 -13.30
CA LYS A 75 9.08 8.18 -13.75
C LYS A 75 8.28 7.28 -12.82
N VAL A 76 7.11 7.75 -12.42
CA VAL A 76 6.17 6.98 -11.60
C VAL A 76 4.83 6.90 -12.32
N LEU A 77 4.25 5.71 -12.34
CA LEU A 77 2.85 5.47 -12.65
C LEU A 77 2.16 4.95 -11.39
N ILE A 78 1.04 5.54 -11.02
CA ILE A 78 0.14 5.01 -9.99
C ILE A 78 -1.09 4.46 -10.70
N ILE A 79 -1.42 3.19 -10.43
CA ILE A 79 -2.64 2.53 -10.87
C ILE A 79 -3.52 2.38 -9.63
N ALA A 80 -4.52 3.26 -9.50
CA ALA A 80 -5.52 3.20 -8.44
C ALA A 80 -6.63 2.23 -8.86
N VAL A 81 -6.78 1.14 -8.12
CA VAL A 81 -7.66 0.02 -8.45
C VAL A 81 -9.11 0.39 -8.19
N THR A 82 -9.41 0.86 -6.97
CA THR A 82 -10.75 1.26 -6.55
C THR A 82 -10.81 2.74 -6.18
N ASP A 83 -12.02 3.24 -5.94
CA ASP A 83 -12.26 4.59 -5.45
C ASP A 83 -12.49 4.66 -3.92
N GLY A 84 -12.29 3.55 -3.20
CA GLY A 84 -12.36 3.53 -1.73
C GLY A 84 -13.75 3.81 -1.13
N THR A 85 -14.80 3.45 -1.86
CA THR A 85 -16.20 3.81 -1.59
C THR A 85 -16.89 2.99 -0.48
N ALA A 86 -16.28 1.89 -0.02
CA ALA A 86 -16.82 0.99 1.00
C ALA A 86 -16.29 1.28 2.41
N SER A 87 -15.38 2.25 2.57
CA SER A 87 -14.74 2.60 3.84
C SER A 87 -15.72 3.02 4.95
N HIS A 88 -16.86 3.65 4.61
CA HIS A 88 -17.82 4.21 5.57
C HIS A 88 -19.23 3.62 5.42
N PRO A 89 -19.45 2.34 5.75
CA PRO A 89 -20.76 1.72 5.58
C PRO A 89 -21.82 2.44 6.42
N ASP A 90 -22.98 2.72 5.83
CA ASP A 90 -24.12 3.38 6.47
C ASP A 90 -23.89 4.83 6.95
N SER A 91 -22.77 5.47 6.55
CA SER A 91 -22.52 6.87 6.90
C SER A 91 -23.37 7.84 6.08
N PRO A 92 -24.22 8.68 6.70
CA PRO A 92 -24.89 9.76 5.99
C PRO A 92 -23.94 10.92 5.63
N GLU A 93 -22.84 11.09 6.38
CA GLU A 93 -21.82 12.09 6.05
C GLU A 93 -20.92 11.65 4.90
N TRP A 94 -20.58 10.37 4.84
CA TRP A 94 -19.67 9.77 3.85
C TRP A 94 -20.35 8.70 3.00
N PRO A 95 -21.41 9.02 2.23
CA PRO A 95 -22.00 8.07 1.30
C PRO A 95 -21.02 7.74 0.18
N ALA A 96 -21.16 6.55 -0.41
CA ALA A 96 -20.28 6.04 -1.48
C ALA A 96 -20.06 7.04 -2.62
N ALA A 97 -21.10 7.77 -3.05
CA ALA A 97 -20.99 8.79 -4.10
C ALA A 97 -20.07 9.97 -3.71
N ARG A 98 -20.09 10.39 -2.44
CA ARG A 98 -19.19 11.44 -1.93
C ARG A 98 -17.76 10.91 -1.84
N LEU A 99 -17.58 9.68 -1.36
CA LEU A 99 -16.25 9.05 -1.28
C LEU A 99 -15.62 8.92 -2.67
N ALA A 100 -16.37 8.48 -3.67
CA ALA A 100 -15.90 8.33 -5.06
C ALA A 100 -15.42 9.66 -5.69
N ALA A 101 -15.94 10.78 -5.22
CA ALA A 101 -15.49 12.11 -5.63
C ALA A 101 -14.33 12.63 -4.76
N THR A 102 -14.36 12.35 -3.46
CA THR A 102 -13.43 12.93 -2.47
C THR A 102 -12.09 12.21 -2.45
N ARG A 103 -12.09 10.89 -2.25
CA ARG A 103 -10.85 10.12 -2.03
C ARG A 103 -9.84 10.23 -3.19
N PRO A 104 -10.25 10.24 -4.48
CA PRO A 104 -9.30 10.49 -5.57
C PRO A 104 -8.69 11.89 -5.56
N GLN A 105 -9.41 12.89 -5.02
CA GLN A 105 -8.86 14.23 -4.82
C GLN A 105 -7.88 14.27 -3.65
N GLU A 106 -8.11 13.46 -2.60
CA GLU A 106 -7.17 13.29 -1.49
C GLU A 106 -5.85 12.67 -1.98
N THR A 107 -5.88 11.63 -2.83
CA THR A 107 -4.67 11.12 -3.50
C THR A 107 -3.94 12.23 -4.28
N ARG A 108 -4.66 13.03 -5.06
CA ARG A 108 -4.03 14.13 -5.82
C ARG A 108 -3.37 15.16 -4.92
N ASP A 109 -4.01 15.55 -3.81
CA ASP A 109 -3.44 16.43 -2.80
C ASP A 109 -2.21 15.79 -2.13
N ALA A 110 -2.28 14.51 -1.75
CA ALA A 110 -1.16 13.78 -1.17
C ALA A 110 0.08 13.77 -2.09
N LEU A 111 -0.12 13.53 -3.39
CA LEU A 111 0.97 13.56 -4.38
C LEU A 111 1.58 14.97 -4.53
N GLN A 112 0.78 16.03 -4.44
CA GLN A 112 1.29 17.41 -4.39
C GLN A 112 2.11 17.66 -3.13
N ARG A 113 1.64 17.19 -1.98
CA ARG A 113 2.36 17.31 -0.69
C ARG A 113 3.67 16.53 -0.66
N LEU A 114 3.75 15.40 -1.36
CA LEU A 114 5.01 14.67 -1.63
C LEU A 114 5.95 15.39 -2.61
N ARG A 115 5.47 16.45 -3.29
CA ARG A 115 6.20 17.17 -4.35
C ARG A 115 6.55 16.29 -5.55
N MET A 116 5.62 15.41 -5.93
CA MET A 116 5.78 14.57 -7.12
C MET A 116 5.83 15.43 -8.39
N LYS A 117 6.86 15.25 -9.20
CA LYS A 117 7.05 16.01 -10.48
C LYS A 117 6.68 15.20 -11.72
N HIS A 118 6.94 13.89 -11.70
CA HIS A 118 6.81 13.00 -12.86
C HIS A 118 5.95 11.78 -12.52
N VAL A 119 4.71 12.05 -12.10
CA VAL A 119 3.73 11.02 -11.76
C VAL A 119 2.57 11.03 -12.74
N ALA A 120 2.27 9.86 -13.31
CA ALA A 120 1.03 9.58 -14.01
C ALA A 120 0.08 8.84 -13.05
N LEU A 121 -1.23 9.12 -13.16
CA LEU A 121 -2.26 8.45 -12.36
C LEU A 121 -3.32 7.87 -13.30
N VAL A 122 -3.49 6.55 -13.24
CA VAL A 122 -4.55 5.81 -13.90
C VAL A 122 -5.52 5.33 -12.83
N ARG A 123 -6.83 5.50 -13.07
CA ARG A 123 -7.89 4.99 -12.20
C ARG A 123 -8.68 3.93 -12.94
N LEU A 124 -8.81 2.75 -12.34
CA LEU A 124 -9.53 1.63 -12.95
C LEU A 124 -11.01 1.60 -12.57
N HIS A 125 -11.40 2.28 -11.49
CA HIS A 125 -12.77 2.36 -11.00
C HIS A 125 -13.40 0.98 -10.73
N LEU A 126 -12.59 0.01 -10.30
CA LEU A 126 -13.09 -1.30 -9.91
C LEU A 126 -13.84 -1.19 -8.56
N PRO A 127 -14.81 -2.09 -8.29
CA PRO A 127 -15.59 -2.04 -7.06
C PRO A 127 -14.70 -2.22 -5.82
N ASP A 128 -14.82 -1.31 -4.87
CA ASP A 128 -14.23 -1.44 -3.53
C ASP A 128 -14.93 -2.56 -2.74
N GLY A 129 -14.15 -3.40 -2.05
CA GLY A 129 -14.61 -4.60 -1.36
C GLY A 129 -14.91 -5.78 -2.30
N GLY A 130 -14.51 -5.69 -3.57
CA GLY A 130 -14.75 -6.74 -4.55
C GLY A 130 -13.85 -7.97 -4.38
N GLY A 131 -12.68 -7.84 -3.75
CA GLY A 131 -11.68 -8.90 -3.61
C GLY A 131 -11.44 -9.66 -4.92
N GLU A 132 -11.60 -10.97 -4.88
CA GLU A 132 -11.40 -11.87 -6.02
C GLU A 132 -12.28 -11.55 -7.24
N THR A 133 -13.43 -10.89 -7.04
CA THR A 133 -14.37 -10.60 -8.13
C THR A 133 -13.82 -9.60 -9.15
N PHE A 134 -12.87 -8.73 -8.78
CA PHE A 134 -12.25 -7.79 -9.70
C PHE A 134 -10.90 -8.28 -10.26
N GLU A 135 -10.35 -9.38 -9.73
CA GLU A 135 -8.96 -9.80 -9.98
C GLU A 135 -8.67 -10.07 -11.48
N SER A 136 -9.62 -10.66 -12.20
CA SER A 136 -9.48 -10.88 -13.64
C SER A 136 -9.50 -9.57 -14.44
N GLN A 137 -10.36 -8.61 -14.07
CA GLN A 137 -10.41 -7.30 -14.75
C GLN A 137 -9.13 -6.50 -14.48
N LEU A 138 -8.64 -6.54 -13.23
CA LEU A 138 -7.36 -5.94 -12.86
C LEU A 138 -6.20 -6.55 -13.67
N THR A 139 -6.16 -7.88 -13.80
CA THR A 139 -5.12 -8.58 -14.58
C THR A 139 -5.05 -8.07 -16.03
N GLU A 140 -6.20 -7.92 -16.71
CA GLU A 140 -6.23 -7.41 -18.09
C GLU A 140 -5.85 -5.92 -18.18
N ALA A 141 -6.27 -5.11 -17.20
CA ALA A 141 -5.87 -3.71 -17.12
C ALA A 141 -4.34 -3.58 -16.93
N LEU A 142 -3.74 -4.36 -16.03
CA LEU A 142 -2.30 -4.36 -15.79
C LEU A 142 -1.51 -4.72 -17.05
N LYS A 143 -1.93 -5.73 -17.80
CA LYS A 143 -1.29 -6.09 -19.10
C LYS A 143 -1.30 -4.94 -20.12
N THR A 144 -2.26 -4.02 -20.01
CA THR A 144 -2.40 -2.87 -20.91
C THR A 144 -1.54 -1.68 -20.50
N HIS A 145 -1.22 -1.56 -19.21
CA HIS A 145 -0.51 -0.41 -18.65
C HIS A 145 0.97 -0.66 -18.34
N LEU A 146 1.35 -1.93 -18.12
CA LEU A 146 2.72 -2.31 -17.85
C LEU A 146 3.54 -2.39 -19.13
N GLU A 147 4.77 -1.87 -19.06
CA GLU A 147 5.73 -1.78 -20.16
C GLU A 147 7.02 -2.55 -19.79
N PRO A 148 7.78 -3.03 -20.79
CA PRO A 148 9.09 -3.61 -20.54
C PRO A 148 10.00 -2.65 -19.76
N GLY A 149 10.63 -3.17 -18.70
CA GLY A 149 11.53 -2.39 -17.83
C GLY A 149 10.85 -1.66 -16.67
N ASP A 150 9.53 -1.83 -16.50
CA ASP A 150 8.83 -1.40 -15.29
C ASP A 150 9.28 -2.18 -14.06
N ILE A 151 9.33 -1.52 -12.91
CA ILE A 151 9.42 -2.13 -11.58
C ILE A 151 8.05 -2.00 -10.94
N VAL A 152 7.37 -3.12 -10.72
CA VAL A 152 5.97 -3.12 -10.29
C VAL A 152 5.87 -3.35 -8.79
N PHE A 153 5.18 -2.45 -8.11
CA PHE A 153 4.90 -2.49 -6.68
C PHE A 153 3.42 -2.78 -6.49
N GLY A 154 3.11 -3.83 -5.74
CA GLY A 154 1.74 -4.17 -5.35
C GLY A 154 1.69 -4.53 -3.88
N THR A 155 0.50 -4.49 -3.27
CA THR A 155 0.32 -4.94 -1.89
C THR A 155 0.73 -6.41 -1.74
N TRP A 156 1.20 -6.79 -0.57
CA TRP A 156 1.58 -8.18 -0.33
C TRP A 156 0.38 -9.11 -0.51
N ARG A 157 0.54 -10.20 -1.27
CA ARG A 157 -0.57 -11.13 -1.58
C ARG A 157 -1.13 -11.90 -0.37
N PHE A 158 -0.55 -11.69 0.82
CA PHE A 158 -1.02 -12.24 2.09
C PHE A 158 -1.26 -11.15 3.14
N ASP A 159 -1.48 -9.90 2.72
CA ASP A 159 -1.57 -8.72 3.59
C ASP A 159 -2.80 -8.72 4.52
N GLY A 160 -3.79 -9.60 4.32
CA GLY A 160 -4.93 -9.79 5.22
C GLY A 160 -6.22 -9.05 4.83
N HIS A 161 -6.15 -8.07 3.92
CA HIS A 161 -7.34 -7.45 3.32
C HIS A 161 -7.66 -8.11 1.96
N PRO A 162 -8.91 -8.55 1.69
CA PRO A 162 -9.25 -9.24 0.44
C PRO A 162 -8.83 -8.49 -0.83
N ASP A 163 -9.13 -7.18 -0.92
CA ASP A 163 -8.71 -6.37 -2.06
C ASP A 163 -7.18 -6.27 -2.18
N HIS A 164 -6.45 -6.12 -1.07
CA HIS A 164 -4.98 -6.09 -1.09
C HIS A 164 -4.40 -7.40 -1.60
N GLU A 165 -4.96 -8.53 -1.16
CA GLU A 165 -4.48 -9.84 -1.58
C GLU A 165 -4.79 -10.10 -3.05
N SER A 166 -5.97 -9.70 -3.54
CA SER A 166 -6.32 -9.77 -4.96
C SER A 166 -5.42 -8.89 -5.84
N VAL A 167 -5.12 -7.67 -5.40
CA VAL A 167 -4.15 -6.80 -6.08
C VAL A 167 -2.76 -7.45 -6.09
N GLY A 168 -2.29 -7.94 -4.95
CA GLY A 168 -0.98 -8.60 -4.83
C GLY A 168 -0.84 -9.83 -5.72
N ARG A 169 -1.89 -10.66 -5.80
CA ARG A 169 -1.93 -11.82 -6.71
C ARG A 169 -1.92 -11.41 -8.18
N ALA A 170 -2.77 -10.46 -8.58
CA ALA A 170 -2.81 -9.97 -9.96
C ALA A 170 -1.48 -9.36 -10.39
N VAL A 171 -0.88 -8.50 -9.55
CA VAL A 171 0.43 -7.89 -9.78
C VAL A 171 1.51 -8.95 -9.94
N THR A 172 1.58 -9.91 -9.00
CA THR A 172 2.58 -10.99 -9.06
C THR A 172 2.43 -11.83 -10.33
N ALA A 173 1.19 -12.17 -10.70
CA ALA A 173 0.91 -12.98 -11.88
C ALA A 173 1.29 -12.26 -13.19
N VAL A 174 0.90 -10.98 -13.33
CA VAL A 174 1.19 -10.21 -14.54
C VAL A 174 2.68 -9.87 -14.65
N ALA A 175 3.32 -9.45 -13.55
CA ALA A 175 4.75 -9.18 -13.54
C ALA A 175 5.55 -10.44 -13.92
N GLY A 176 5.18 -11.61 -13.38
CA GLY A 176 5.80 -12.89 -13.76
C GLY A 176 5.58 -13.27 -15.23
N ALA A 177 4.39 -13.01 -15.77
CA ALA A 177 4.08 -13.28 -17.18
C ALA A 177 4.83 -12.36 -18.16
N LEU A 178 5.20 -11.15 -17.70
CA LEU A 178 5.92 -10.14 -18.48
C LEU A 178 7.43 -10.07 -18.17
N ASP A 179 7.93 -10.95 -17.30
CA ASP A 179 9.32 -10.96 -16.81
C ASP A 179 9.75 -9.59 -16.22
N LEU A 180 8.86 -8.98 -15.43
CA LEU A 180 9.09 -7.70 -14.76
C LEU A 180 9.46 -7.92 -13.28
N PRO A 181 10.41 -7.13 -12.74
CA PRO A 181 10.64 -7.09 -11.30
C PRO A 181 9.37 -6.73 -10.53
N CYS A 182 9.05 -7.52 -9.50
CA CYS A 182 7.89 -7.35 -8.64
C CYS A 182 8.33 -7.13 -7.19
N VAL A 183 7.80 -6.08 -6.57
CA VAL A 183 8.04 -5.71 -5.17
C VAL A 183 6.70 -5.75 -4.43
N GLU A 184 6.61 -6.56 -3.37
CA GLU A 184 5.40 -6.65 -2.56
C GLU A 184 5.48 -5.68 -1.37
N VAL A 185 4.40 -4.97 -1.08
CA VAL A 185 4.33 -3.91 -0.06
C VAL A 185 3.37 -4.33 1.06
N PRO A 186 3.87 -4.64 2.27
CA PRO A 186 3.02 -4.91 3.44
C PRO A 186 2.37 -3.62 3.97
N VAL A 187 1.04 -3.62 4.12
CA VAL A 187 0.27 -2.48 4.66
C VAL A 187 -0.53 -2.92 5.89
N TRP A 188 -1.48 -3.84 5.74
CA TRP A 188 -2.27 -4.36 6.87
C TRP A 188 -1.53 -5.43 7.67
N THR A 189 -0.42 -5.94 7.16
CA THR A 189 0.51 -6.83 7.89
C THR A 189 0.93 -6.24 9.24
N TRP A 190 1.17 -4.93 9.32
CA TRP A 190 1.55 -4.27 10.58
C TRP A 190 0.45 -4.31 11.64
N HIS A 191 -0.80 -4.56 11.22
CA HIS A 191 -1.93 -4.67 12.12
C HIS A 191 -2.07 -6.07 12.69
N TRP A 192 -2.12 -7.10 11.84
CA TRP A 192 -2.43 -8.46 12.28
C TRP A 192 -1.21 -9.28 12.70
N ALA A 193 -0.01 -8.96 12.20
CA ALA A 193 1.19 -9.73 12.49
C ALA A 193 1.85 -9.26 13.80
N THR A 194 2.74 -10.08 14.33
CA THR A 194 3.73 -9.71 15.35
C THR A 194 5.13 -9.78 14.73
N PRO A 195 6.16 -9.19 15.34
CA PRO A 195 7.50 -9.22 14.75
C PRO A 195 8.06 -10.63 14.55
N GLU A 196 7.73 -11.57 15.42
CA GLU A 196 8.17 -12.96 15.37
C GLU A 196 7.25 -13.87 14.52
N ASP A 197 6.25 -13.30 13.85
CA ASP A 197 5.30 -14.06 13.05
C ASP A 197 5.98 -14.69 11.83
N SER A 198 6.08 -16.02 11.82
CA SER A 198 6.77 -16.79 10.78
C SER A 198 6.04 -16.81 9.44
N ARG A 199 4.78 -16.33 9.39
CA ARG A 199 4.03 -16.19 8.13
C ARG A 199 4.54 -15.01 7.30
N VAL A 200 5.16 -14.02 7.93
CA VAL A 200 5.79 -12.90 7.23
C VAL A 200 7.17 -13.35 6.71
N PRO A 201 7.47 -13.23 5.41
CA PRO A 201 8.70 -13.74 4.84
C PRO A 201 9.86 -12.76 5.09
N TRP A 202 10.29 -12.63 6.34
CA TRP A 202 11.29 -11.64 6.76
C TRP A 202 12.63 -11.73 6.01
N SER A 203 12.99 -12.90 5.48
CA SER A 203 14.17 -13.06 4.61
C SER A 203 14.12 -12.22 3.32
N ARG A 204 12.91 -11.94 2.83
CA ARG A 204 12.63 -11.08 1.66
C ARG A 204 12.52 -9.60 2.02
N ALA A 205 12.33 -9.30 3.30
CA ALA A 205 12.06 -7.94 3.75
C ALA A 205 13.31 -7.05 3.63
N ARG A 206 13.12 -5.85 3.09
CA ARG A 206 14.14 -4.80 3.00
C ARG A 206 13.59 -3.48 3.50
N ARG A 207 14.43 -2.69 4.16
CA ARG A 207 14.08 -1.33 4.57
C ARG A 207 14.49 -0.31 3.52
N ILE A 208 13.58 0.61 3.22
CA ILE A 208 13.87 1.86 2.53
C ILE A 208 13.95 2.93 3.61
N VAL A 209 15.16 3.39 3.92
CA VAL A 209 15.37 4.38 5.00
C VAL A 209 14.97 5.78 4.52
N LEU A 210 14.23 6.50 5.37
CA LEU A 210 13.75 7.84 5.10
C LEU A 210 14.53 8.85 5.94
N ASP A 211 15.11 9.86 5.30
CA ASP A 211 15.61 11.01 6.04
C ASP A 211 14.45 11.83 6.64
N ALA A 212 14.77 12.73 7.57
CA ALA A 212 13.77 13.52 8.28
C ALA A 212 12.88 14.37 7.34
N ALA A 213 13.45 14.88 6.25
CA ALA A 213 12.70 15.68 5.28
C ALA A 213 11.71 14.83 4.48
N THR A 214 12.12 13.64 4.04
CA THR A 214 11.32 12.67 3.32
C THR A 214 10.19 12.14 4.21
N LEU A 215 10.51 11.77 5.45
CA LEU A 215 9.50 11.34 6.42
C LEU A 215 8.48 12.45 6.69
N ALA A 216 8.92 13.70 6.88
CA ALA A 216 8.01 14.83 7.08
C ALA A 216 7.07 15.05 5.89
N ARG A 217 7.57 14.88 4.64
CA ARG A 217 6.73 14.93 3.45
C ARG A 217 5.71 13.80 3.42
N LYS A 218 6.12 12.57 3.75
CA LYS A 218 5.20 11.42 3.85
C LYS A 218 4.09 11.68 4.87
N ILE A 219 4.45 12.09 6.09
CA ILE A 219 3.48 12.42 7.14
C ILE A 219 2.53 13.53 6.67
N HIS A 220 3.05 14.59 6.05
CA HIS A 220 2.22 15.67 5.52
C HIS A 220 1.27 15.21 4.40
N ALA A 221 1.71 14.29 3.54
CA ALA A 221 0.89 13.68 2.49
C ALA A 221 -0.24 12.82 3.06
N ILE A 222 0.01 12.05 4.12
CA ILE A 222 -1.02 11.27 4.82
C ILE A 222 -2.15 12.19 5.34
N GLN A 223 -1.83 13.42 5.76
CA GLN A 223 -2.84 14.40 6.21
C GLN A 223 -3.79 14.88 5.10
N ALA A 224 -3.59 14.48 3.84
CA ALA A 224 -4.55 14.75 2.76
C ALA A 224 -5.80 13.85 2.86
N PHE A 225 -5.69 12.65 3.43
CA PHE A 225 -6.76 11.66 3.51
C PHE A 225 -7.70 11.92 4.70
N ARG A 226 -8.27 13.13 4.75
CA ARG A 226 -9.16 13.58 5.84
C ARG A 226 -10.33 12.64 6.05
N SER A 227 -10.89 12.10 4.97
CA SER A 227 -11.96 11.11 5.03
C SER A 227 -11.57 9.84 5.80
N GLN A 228 -10.28 9.51 5.90
CA GLN A 228 -9.81 8.29 6.56
C GLN A 228 -9.27 8.55 7.97
N ILE A 229 -8.72 9.74 8.24
CA ILE A 229 -8.06 10.07 9.53
C ILE A 229 -8.95 10.89 10.48
N GLU A 230 -10.04 11.48 10.00
CA GLU A 230 -11.01 12.17 10.85
C GLU A 230 -12.16 11.23 11.26
N ALA A 231 -12.71 11.44 12.45
CA ALA A 231 -13.84 10.66 12.92
C ALA A 231 -15.12 11.04 12.17
N ASP A 232 -15.95 10.06 11.84
CA ASP A 232 -17.27 10.28 11.29
C ASP A 232 -18.23 10.69 12.42
N ARG A 233 -18.48 12.00 12.52
CA ARG A 233 -19.32 12.57 13.59
C ARG A 233 -20.78 12.16 13.44
N SER A 234 -21.22 11.83 12.23
CA SER A 234 -22.60 11.45 11.97
C SER A 234 -22.94 10.05 12.48
N THR A 235 -21.97 9.15 12.51
CA THR A 235 -22.13 7.77 13.05
C THR A 235 -21.46 7.58 14.42
N GLY A 236 -20.62 8.52 14.86
CA GLY A 236 -19.83 8.41 16.08
C GLY A 236 -18.69 7.40 15.98
N ARG A 237 -18.39 6.89 14.78
CA ARG A 237 -17.31 5.94 14.55
C ARG A 237 -15.94 6.65 14.60
N ALA A 238 -14.96 5.95 15.14
CA ALA A 238 -13.56 6.38 15.08
C ALA A 238 -13.09 6.47 13.61
N PRO A 239 -11.99 7.19 13.35
CA PRO A 239 -11.37 7.19 12.02
C PRO A 239 -11.07 5.77 11.53
N ILE A 240 -11.05 5.59 10.21
CA ILE A 240 -10.62 4.33 9.57
C ILE A 240 -9.13 4.09 9.83
N LEU A 241 -8.33 5.17 9.82
CA LEU A 241 -6.91 5.18 10.11
C LEU A 241 -6.65 5.99 11.41
N PRO A 242 -6.94 5.41 12.60
CA PRO A 242 -6.66 6.06 13.87
C PRO A 242 -5.14 6.15 14.12
N ASP A 243 -4.74 7.02 15.05
CA ASP A 243 -3.33 7.32 15.34
C ASP A 243 -2.44 6.08 15.51
N HIS A 244 -2.90 5.08 16.28
CA HIS A 244 -2.14 3.85 16.53
C HIS A 244 -1.90 2.98 15.28
N VAL A 245 -2.70 3.16 14.22
CA VAL A 245 -2.46 2.54 12.91
C VAL A 245 -1.43 3.36 12.14
N LEU A 246 -1.58 4.69 12.12
CA LEU A 246 -0.66 5.61 11.43
C LEU A 246 0.76 5.56 12.00
N GLU A 247 0.92 5.37 13.31
CA GLU A 247 2.23 5.20 13.98
C GLU A 247 3.09 4.12 13.31
N ARG A 248 2.48 3.02 12.84
CA ARG A 248 3.19 1.89 12.20
C ARG A 248 3.63 2.20 10.76
N LEU A 249 2.90 3.10 10.11
CA LEU A 249 3.06 3.48 8.71
C LEU A 249 3.90 4.77 8.56
N THR A 250 4.26 5.41 9.67
CA THR A 250 5.04 6.66 9.74
C THR A 250 6.40 6.49 10.42
N ARG A 251 6.91 5.25 10.44
CA ARG A 251 8.30 4.95 10.84
C ARG A 251 9.30 5.67 9.92
N PRO A 252 10.54 5.91 10.36
CA PRO A 252 11.61 6.49 9.53
C PRO A 252 12.16 5.52 8.46
N TYR A 253 11.39 4.49 8.11
CA TYR A 253 11.65 3.56 7.04
C TYR A 253 10.34 2.94 6.55
N GLU A 254 10.33 2.54 5.29
CA GLU A 254 9.32 1.65 4.72
C GLU A 254 9.90 0.24 4.61
N VAL A 255 9.05 -0.79 4.60
CA VAL A 255 9.50 -2.16 4.36
C VAL A 255 8.81 -2.69 3.12
N VAL A 256 9.59 -3.32 2.26
CA VAL A 256 9.14 -4.00 1.06
C VAL A 256 9.65 -5.44 1.06
N LEU A 257 9.00 -6.33 0.31
CA LEU A 257 9.42 -7.70 0.11
C LEU A 257 9.88 -7.89 -1.34
N ILE A 258 11.14 -8.26 -1.51
CA ILE A 258 11.76 -8.52 -2.82
C ILE A 258 12.16 -9.99 -3.00
#